data_AF-A0AAV0LPU6-F1
#
_entry.id   AF-A0AAV0LPU6-F1
#
_cell.length_a   1.000
_cell.length_b   1.000
_cell.length_c   1.000
_cell.angle_alpha   90.00
_cell.angle_beta   90.00
_cell.angle_gamma   90.00
#
_symmetry.space_group_name_H-M   'P 1'
#
loop_
_entity.id
_entity.type
_entity.pdbx_description
1 polymer ?
#
loop_
_entity_poly.entity_id
_entity_poly.type
_entity_poly.pdbx_seq_one_letter_code
_entity_poly.pdbx_strand_id
1 'polypeptide(L)'
;MSTMVTPITRPSLLLVLLVVATLTEISSAWSIWPYKHIHVINGLTKSVLHVHCRSENDDRGYNDVAVGAEFTWRFKPHVFWTTKWTCEVSTDDQRRAIFDAYKEDADEQSREHKNNTYWVVKEDGVYLRHIEDNKDQYSTNWQ
;
A
#
# COMPACT_ATOMS: atom_id res chain seq x y z
N MET A 1 -46.75 -38.99 -9.14
CA MET A 1 -45.54 -38.15 -9.25
C MET A 1 -45.17 -37.72 -7.83
N SER A 2 -44.39 -38.53 -7.12
CA SER A 2 -44.05 -38.26 -5.71
C SER A 2 -42.87 -37.31 -5.67
N THR A 3 -43.07 -36.12 -5.11
CA THR A 3 -42.02 -35.15 -4.84
C THR A 3 -41.11 -35.68 -3.73
N MET A 4 -39.84 -35.95 -4.04
CA MET A 4 -38.82 -36.19 -3.02
C MET A 4 -38.56 -34.88 -2.29
N VAL A 5 -38.93 -34.83 -1.01
CA VAL A 5 -38.46 -33.80 -0.08
C VAL A 5 -37.20 -34.36 0.57
N THR A 6 -36.04 -33.81 0.23
CA THR A 6 -34.78 -34.16 0.90
C THR A 6 -34.83 -33.63 2.34
N PRO A 7 -34.54 -34.46 3.36
CA PRO A 7 -34.56 -34.00 4.75
C PRO A 7 -33.40 -33.01 4.97
N ILE A 8 -33.74 -31.81 5.44
CA ILE A 8 -32.76 -30.84 5.91
C ILE A 8 -32.10 -31.42 7.16
N THR A 9 -30.87 -31.91 7.02
CA THR A 9 -30.11 -32.46 8.13
C THR A 9 -29.76 -31.35 9.11
N ARG A 10 -30.17 -31.49 10.37
CA ARG A 10 -29.80 -30.55 11.43
C ARG A 10 -28.29 -30.63 11.64
N PRO A 11 -27.52 -29.57 11.37
CA PRO A 11 -26.08 -29.62 11.57
C PRO A 11 -25.80 -29.89 13.05
N SER A 12 -24.93 -30.85 13.33
CA SER A 12 -24.53 -31.19 14.70
C SER A 12 -23.98 -29.95 15.38
N LEU A 13 -24.41 -29.67 16.61
CA LEU A 13 -23.94 -28.51 17.38
C LEU A 13 -22.40 -28.49 17.49
N LEU A 14 -21.77 -29.67 17.60
CA LEU A 14 -20.31 -29.81 17.57
C LEU A 14 -19.71 -29.36 16.24
N LEU A 15 -20.36 -29.67 15.12
CA LEU A 15 -19.89 -29.27 13.79
C LEU A 15 -20.04 -27.75 13.58
N VAL A 16 -21.13 -27.16 14.08
CA VAL A 16 -21.31 -25.70 14.08
C VAL A 16 -20.27 -25.01 14.96
N LEU A 17 -20.00 -25.52 16.16
CA LEU A 17 -18.98 -24.97 17.08
C LEU A 17 -17.57 -25.08 16.50
N LEU A 18 -17.23 -26.18 15.81
CA LEU A 18 -15.93 -26.33 15.14
C LEU A 18 -15.76 -25.35 13.97
N VAL A 19 -16.80 -25.13 13.16
CA VAL A 19 -16.77 -24.14 12.08
C VAL A 19 -16.66 -22.71 12.64
N VAL A 20 -17.40 -22.39 13.71
CA VAL A 20 -17.28 -21.07 14.36
C VAL A 20 -15.89 -20.87 14.96
N ALA A 21 -15.32 -21.89 15.61
CA ALA A 21 -13.97 -21.81 16.17
C ALA A 21 -12.91 -21.55 15.09
N THR A 22 -12.96 -22.24 13.94
CA THR A 22 -12.00 -22.00 12.85
C THR A 22 -12.20 -20.64 12.17
N LEU A 23 -13.44 -20.13 12.07
CA LEU A 23 -13.71 -18.78 11.54
C LEU A 23 -13.17 -17.67 12.46
N THR A 24 -13.14 -17.88 13.79
CA THR A 24 -12.53 -16.89 14.71
C THR A 24 -11.03 -16.72 14.47
N GLU A 25 -10.32 -17.77 14.04
CA GLU A 25 -8.89 -17.73 13.76
C GLU A 25 -8.55 -16.97 12.47
N ILE A 26 -9.43 -17.00 11.45
CA ILE A 26 -9.21 -16.28 10.17
C ILE A 26 -9.17 -14.76 10.39
N SER A 27 -9.91 -14.23 11.38
CA SER A 27 -9.86 -12.81 11.71
C SER A 27 -8.47 -12.37 12.19
N SER A 28 -7.77 -13.27 12.90
CA SER A 28 -6.39 -13.05 13.33
C SER A 28 -5.39 -13.19 12.19
N ALA A 29 -5.75 -13.97 11.15
CA ALA A 29 -4.98 -14.07 9.91
C ALA A 29 -4.99 -12.76 9.10
N TRP A 30 -5.91 -11.82 9.32
CA TRP A 30 -5.79 -10.47 8.74
C TRP A 30 -4.72 -9.62 9.45
N SER A 31 -4.14 -10.11 10.55
CA SER A 31 -3.20 -9.38 11.40
C SER A 31 -1.74 -9.87 11.33
N ILE A 32 -1.42 -10.81 10.44
CA ILE A 32 -0.06 -11.40 10.33
C ILE A 32 0.97 -10.45 9.71
N TRP A 33 0.55 -9.50 8.88
CA TRP A 33 1.48 -8.57 8.22
C TRP A 33 1.60 -7.26 9.00
N PRO A 34 2.83 -6.78 9.26
CA PRO A 34 3.05 -5.49 9.90
C PRO A 34 2.53 -4.36 9.00
N TYR A 35 2.14 -3.25 9.61
CA TYR A 35 1.82 -2.04 8.86
C TYR A 35 3.02 -1.57 8.05
N LYS A 36 2.78 -1.23 6.79
CA LYS A 36 3.71 -0.50 5.93
C LYS A 36 3.32 0.97 5.94
N HIS A 37 4.30 1.85 6.07
CA HIS A 37 4.17 3.30 6.02
C HIS A 37 4.88 3.80 4.78
N ILE A 38 4.19 4.62 3.99
CA ILE A 38 4.75 5.27 2.83
C ILE A 38 4.84 6.75 3.14
N HIS A 39 5.98 7.35 2.82
CA HIS A 39 6.25 8.77 2.94
C HIS A 39 6.59 9.31 1.55
N VAL A 40 5.92 10.36 1.12
CA VAL A 40 6.22 11.10 -0.12
C VAL A 40 6.59 12.51 0.29
N ILE A 41 7.89 12.82 0.22
CA ILE A 41 8.50 14.05 0.69
C ILE A 41 8.67 15.00 -0.49
N ASN A 42 8.21 16.24 -0.33
CA ASN A 42 8.47 17.30 -1.29
C ASN A 42 9.86 17.91 -1.03
N GLY A 43 10.86 17.47 -1.79
CA GLY A 43 12.22 18.00 -1.80
C GLY A 43 12.47 19.07 -2.87
N LEU A 44 11.42 19.64 -3.48
CA LEU A 44 11.54 20.75 -4.43
C LEU A 44 11.90 22.04 -3.71
N THR A 45 12.41 23.02 -4.46
CA THR A 45 12.87 24.28 -3.87
C THR A 45 11.74 25.30 -3.68
N LYS A 46 10.76 25.30 -4.59
CA LYS A 46 9.75 26.38 -4.68
C LYS A 46 8.33 25.92 -5.01
N SER A 47 8.16 24.71 -5.51
CA SER A 47 6.87 24.24 -6.01
C SER A 47 6.13 23.42 -4.96
N VAL A 48 4.81 23.59 -4.91
CA VAL A 48 3.92 22.63 -4.26
C VAL A 48 3.94 21.35 -5.09
N LEU A 49 3.95 20.21 -4.39
CA LEU A 49 3.88 18.90 -5.00
C LEU A 49 2.46 18.35 -4.84
N HIS A 50 1.78 18.10 -5.94
CA HIS A 50 0.50 17.40 -5.94
C HIS A 50 0.78 15.90 -5.93
N VAL A 51 0.16 15.16 -5.03
CA VAL A 51 0.35 13.73 -4.86
C VAL A 51 -0.99 13.02 -4.92
N HIS A 52 -1.08 12.00 -5.77
CA HIS A 52 -2.22 11.09 -5.85
C HIS A 52 -1.73 9.64 -5.85
N CYS A 53 -2.12 8.87 -4.84
CA CYS A 53 -1.70 7.48 -4.70
C CYS A 53 -2.91 6.56 -4.59
N ARG A 54 -2.86 5.45 -5.33
CA ARG A 54 -3.93 4.45 -5.38
C ARG A 54 -3.40 3.03 -5.39
N SER A 55 -4.19 2.13 -4.82
CA SER A 55 -4.07 0.68 -4.97
C SER A 55 -5.21 0.17 -5.85
N GLU A 56 -5.35 -1.14 -6.01
CA GLU A 56 -6.47 -1.75 -6.75
C GLU A 56 -7.83 -1.39 -6.14
N ASN A 57 -7.93 -1.37 -4.80
CA ASN A 57 -9.19 -1.21 -4.08
C ASN A 57 -9.26 0.06 -3.23
N ASP A 58 -8.15 0.77 -3.05
CA ASP A 58 -8.08 1.96 -2.20
C ASP A 58 -7.53 3.17 -2.97
N ASP A 59 -8.02 4.36 -2.63
CA ASP A 59 -7.50 5.63 -3.12
C ASP A 59 -7.16 6.52 -1.90
N ARG A 60 -6.00 7.17 -1.92
CA ARG A 60 -5.59 8.12 -0.87
C ARG A 60 -5.90 9.58 -1.21
N GLY A 61 -6.53 9.81 -2.34
CA GLY A 61 -6.96 11.11 -2.81
C GLY A 61 -5.80 12.00 -3.28
N TYR A 62 -6.17 13.21 -3.70
CA TYR A 62 -5.24 14.25 -4.11
C TYR A 62 -4.81 15.08 -2.91
N ASN A 63 -3.51 15.29 -2.77
CA ASN A 63 -2.92 16.02 -1.65
C ASN A 63 -1.88 17.02 -2.15
N ASP A 64 -1.95 18.24 -1.65
CA ASP A 64 -0.97 19.30 -1.91
C ASP A 64 0.08 19.30 -0.80
N VAL A 65 1.34 19.08 -1.17
CA VAL A 65 2.46 18.96 -0.23
C VAL A 65 3.37 20.17 -0.40
N ALA A 66 3.46 21.01 0.63
CA ALA A 66 4.36 22.16 0.65
C ALA A 66 5.84 21.75 0.61
N VAL A 67 6.71 22.66 0.20
CA VAL A 67 8.16 22.45 0.18
C VAL A 67 8.66 22.01 1.57
N GLY A 68 9.42 20.91 1.63
CA GLY A 68 9.95 20.33 2.85
C GLY A 68 8.95 19.53 3.69
N ALA A 69 7.68 19.49 3.31
CA ALA A 69 6.66 18.67 3.97
C ALA A 69 6.57 17.27 3.36
N GLU A 70 5.76 16.40 3.98
CA GLU A 70 5.49 15.06 3.47
C GLU A 70 3.99 14.73 3.47
N PHE A 71 3.61 13.90 2.50
CA PHE A 71 2.37 13.15 2.51
C PHE A 71 2.65 11.72 2.94
N THR A 72 1.92 11.21 3.93
CA THR A 72 2.15 9.86 4.45
C THR A 72 0.85 9.12 4.74
N TRP A 73 0.89 7.80 4.53
CA TRP A 73 -0.17 6.90 4.96
C TRP A 73 0.40 5.56 5.35
N ARG A 74 -0.42 4.76 6.03
CA ARG A 74 -0.12 3.36 6.35
C ARG A 74 -1.19 2.42 5.86
N PHE A 75 -0.79 1.20 5.55
CA PHE A 75 -1.68 0.13 5.13
C PHE A 75 -1.14 -1.23 5.62
N LYS A 76 -1.98 -2.25 5.55
CA LYS A 76 -1.57 -3.64 5.72
C LYS A 76 -1.65 -4.33 4.36
N PRO A 77 -0.60 -5.03 3.92
CA PRO A 77 -0.69 -5.92 2.77
C PRO A 77 -1.81 -6.95 2.97
N HIS A 78 -2.52 -7.26 1.90
CA HIS A 78 -3.52 -8.32 1.89
C HIS A 78 -2.86 -9.69 1.88
N VAL A 79 -3.46 -10.64 2.59
CA VAL A 79 -2.89 -11.98 2.77
C VAL A 79 -3.12 -12.88 1.54
N PHE A 80 -4.16 -12.58 0.76
CA PHE A 80 -4.64 -13.46 -0.30
C PHE A 80 -4.37 -12.92 -1.72
N TRP A 81 -3.81 -11.72 -1.85
CA TRP A 81 -3.44 -11.13 -3.14
C TRP A 81 -2.32 -10.10 -3.00
N THR A 82 -1.57 -9.92 -4.08
CA THR A 82 -0.45 -8.98 -4.17
C THR A 82 -0.94 -7.55 -3.96
N THR A 83 -0.40 -6.87 -2.94
CA THR A 83 -0.70 -5.45 -2.70
C THR A 83 0.25 -4.57 -3.49
N LYS A 84 -0.31 -3.61 -4.22
CA LYS A 84 0.43 -2.61 -5.00
C LYS A 84 -0.11 -1.21 -4.75
N TRP A 85 0.79 -0.26 -4.54
CA TRP A 85 0.48 1.18 -4.52
C TRP A 85 1.23 1.88 -5.64
N THR A 86 0.50 2.57 -6.51
CA THR A 86 1.07 3.42 -7.55
C THR A 86 0.75 4.87 -7.22
N CYS A 87 1.77 5.72 -7.24
CA CYS A 87 1.65 7.15 -7.01
C CYS A 87 1.94 7.91 -8.29
N GLU A 88 1.12 8.92 -8.53
CA GLU A 88 1.37 9.99 -9.47
C GLU A 88 1.67 11.27 -8.68
N VAL A 89 2.73 11.95 -9.09
CA VAL A 89 3.08 13.26 -8.54
C VAL A 89 3.21 14.27 -9.64
N SER A 90 2.85 15.52 -9.35
CA SER A 90 2.98 16.61 -10.30
C SER A 90 3.23 17.95 -9.61
N THR A 91 3.60 18.94 -10.40
CA THR A 91 3.81 20.33 -9.97
C THR A 91 2.92 21.28 -10.75
N ASP A 92 2.80 22.53 -10.27
CA ASP A 92 2.07 23.60 -10.95
C ASP A 92 2.58 23.85 -12.39
N ASP A 93 3.87 23.61 -12.64
CA ASP A 93 4.50 23.73 -13.96
C ASP A 93 4.34 22.47 -14.84
N GLN A 94 3.37 21.61 -14.51
CA GLN A 94 2.96 20.44 -15.28
C GLN A 94 4.02 19.33 -15.44
N ARG A 95 5.12 19.36 -14.68
CA ARG A 95 5.99 18.19 -14.56
C ARG A 95 5.22 17.08 -13.86
N ARG A 96 5.33 15.84 -14.36
CA ARG A 96 4.60 14.70 -13.79
C ARG A 96 5.50 13.47 -13.71
N ALA A 97 5.37 12.67 -12.65
CA ALA A 97 6.07 11.39 -12.52
C ALA A 97 5.13 10.34 -11.94
N ILE A 98 5.25 9.10 -12.42
CA ILE A 98 4.55 7.94 -11.89
C ILE A 98 5.58 6.95 -11.36
N PHE A 99 5.35 6.41 -10.17
CA PHE A 99 6.17 5.37 -9.58
C PHE A 99 5.34 4.41 -8.74
N ASP A 100 5.83 3.18 -8.60
CA ASP A 100 5.24 2.19 -7.72
C ASP A 100 5.79 2.39 -6.31
N ALA A 101 5.00 3.03 -5.45
CA ALA A 101 5.40 3.35 -4.09
C ALA A 101 5.51 2.12 -3.18
N TYR A 102 4.79 1.05 -3.53
CA TYR A 102 4.91 -0.26 -2.91
C TYR A 102 4.50 -1.37 -3.88
N LYS A 103 5.25 -2.48 -3.86
CA LYS A 103 4.90 -3.72 -4.54
C LYS A 103 5.38 -4.91 -3.70
N GLU A 104 4.46 -5.81 -3.37
CA GLU A 104 4.72 -6.93 -2.44
C GLU A 104 5.82 -7.89 -2.93
N ASP A 105 5.87 -8.19 -4.24
CA ASP A 105 6.84 -9.13 -4.84
C ASP A 105 8.19 -8.49 -5.22
N ALA A 106 8.41 -7.21 -4.88
CA ALA A 106 9.71 -6.57 -5.13
C ALA A 106 10.68 -6.99 -3.99
N ASP A 107 11.41 -8.08 -4.24
CA ASP A 107 12.30 -8.77 -3.28
C ASP A 107 13.37 -7.88 -2.63
N GLU A 108 13.70 -6.73 -3.22
CA GLU A 108 14.73 -5.81 -2.76
C GLU A 108 14.14 -4.66 -1.90
N GLN A 109 13.13 -3.97 -2.44
CA GLN A 109 12.52 -2.79 -1.80
C GLN A 109 11.79 -3.13 -0.49
N SER A 110 11.15 -4.31 -0.44
CA SER A 110 10.37 -4.78 0.71
C SER A 110 11.23 -5.28 1.88
N ARG A 111 12.45 -5.75 1.60
CA ARG A 111 13.38 -6.29 2.60
C ARG A 111 14.20 -5.19 3.27
N GLU A 112 14.69 -4.22 2.51
CA GLU A 112 15.57 -3.16 3.01
C GLU A 112 14.80 -2.11 3.84
N HIS A 113 13.59 -1.75 3.42
CA HIS A 113 12.83 -0.65 4.04
C HIS A 113 11.96 -1.07 5.22
N LYS A 114 12.03 -2.34 5.64
CA LYS A 114 11.22 -2.94 6.73
C LYS A 114 9.75 -2.54 6.65
N ASN A 115 9.36 -1.47 7.36
CA ASN A 115 8.00 -0.97 7.47
C ASN A 115 7.82 0.51 7.07
N ASN A 116 8.89 1.23 6.72
CA ASN A 116 8.82 2.64 6.34
C ASN A 116 9.56 2.85 5.03
N THR A 117 8.86 3.30 4.01
CA THR A 117 9.42 3.57 2.68
C THR A 117 9.32 5.06 2.40
N TYR A 118 10.45 5.68 2.07
CA TYR A 118 10.55 7.13 1.89
C TYR A 118 10.87 7.44 0.43
N TRP A 119 9.92 8.11 -0.22
CA TRP A 119 10.06 8.66 -1.56
C TRP A 119 10.33 10.15 -1.46
N VAL A 120 11.38 10.61 -2.13
CA VAL A 120 11.82 12.01 -2.12
C VAL A 120 11.73 12.54 -3.54
N VAL A 121 10.86 13.53 -3.74
CA VAL A 121 10.69 14.17 -5.04
C VAL A 121 11.60 15.39 -5.12
N LYS A 122 12.43 15.46 -6.16
CA LYS A 122 13.45 16.50 -6.39
C LYS A 122 13.28 17.13 -7.76
N GLU A 123 14.10 18.14 -8.04
CA GLU A 123 14.01 18.92 -9.28
C GLU A 123 14.18 18.07 -10.56
N ASP A 124 14.96 17.00 -10.49
CA ASP A 124 15.28 16.11 -11.60
C ASP A 124 14.49 14.78 -11.61
N GLY A 125 13.80 14.44 -10.52
CA GLY A 125 12.94 13.26 -10.51
C GLY A 125 12.58 12.76 -9.12
N VAL A 126 12.17 11.50 -9.05
CA VAL A 126 11.74 10.81 -7.84
C VAL A 126 12.82 9.83 -7.39
N TYR A 127 13.07 9.81 -6.08
CA TYR A 127 14.10 9.00 -5.44
C TYR A 127 13.52 8.14 -4.33
N LEU A 128 14.08 6.96 -4.15
CA LEU A 128 13.86 6.11 -2.98
C LEU A 128 14.99 6.32 -1.98
N ARG A 129 14.68 6.65 -0.72
CA ARG A 129 15.69 6.85 0.32
C ARG A 129 16.01 5.57 1.06
N HIS A 130 17.27 5.15 0.96
CA HIS A 130 17.89 4.10 1.76
C HIS A 130 18.19 4.61 3.16
N ILE A 131 17.61 3.95 4.18
CA ILE A 131 17.67 4.43 5.57
C ILE A 131 19.06 4.21 6.18
N GLU A 132 19.73 3.11 5.84
CA GLU A 132 20.99 2.71 6.49
C GLU A 132 22.14 3.67 6.19
N ASP A 133 22.21 4.18 4.97
CA ASP A 133 23.27 5.08 4.51
C ASP A 133 22.78 6.50 4.18
N ASN A 134 21.49 6.77 4.40
CA ASN A 134 20.81 8.04 4.13
C ASN A 134 21.04 8.53 2.69
N LYS A 135 21.05 7.60 1.72
CA LYS A 135 21.21 7.93 0.30
C LYS A 135 19.89 7.83 -0.44
N ASP A 136 19.69 8.80 -1.32
CA ASP A 136 18.55 8.83 -2.22
C ASP A 136 18.96 8.14 -3.53
N GLN A 137 18.41 6.95 -3.78
CA GLN A 137 18.57 6.21 -5.02
C GLN A 137 17.56 6.71 -6.06
N TYR A 138 18.06 7.13 -7.22
CA TYR A 138 17.22 7.59 -8.31
C TYR A 138 16.26 6.49 -8.78
N SER A 139 14.99 6.84 -8.98
CA SER A 139 13.96 5.90 -9.44
C SER A 139 13.43 6.26 -10.83
N THR A 140 12.94 7.49 -11.02
CA THR A 140 12.32 7.90 -12.29
C THR A 140 12.41 9.41 -12.49
N ASN A 141 12.47 9.86 -13.74
CA ASN A 141 12.45 11.28 -14.09
C ASN A 141 11.02 11.84 -14.11
N TRP A 142 10.92 13.15 -14.13
CA TRP A 142 9.76 13.86 -14.67
C TRP A 142 9.53 13.48 -16.14
N GLN A 143 8.27 13.22 -16.49
CA GLN A 143 7.77 12.96 -17.85
C GLN A 143 7.22 14.24 -18.47
#